data_AF-A0A195DJM9-F1
#
_entry.id   AF-A0A195DJM9-F1
#
_cell.length_a   1.000
_cell.length_b   1.000
_cell.length_c   1.000
_cell.angle_alpha   90.00
_cell.angle_beta   90.00
_cell.angle_gamma   90.00
#
_symmetry.space_group_name_H-M   'P 1'
#
loop_
_entity.id
_entity.type
_entity.pdbx_description
1 polymer ?
#
loop_
_entity_poly.entity_id
_entity_poly.type
_entity_poly.pdbx_seq_one_letter_code
_entity_poly.pdbx_strand_id
1 'polypeptide(L)'
;MCNKLNAAMLSRIASKEIFLIAEDTIDCIPYMKKKVTKVLSNDNDDDDDTRTAGLSKRITIKIGAKVMIRRNIDASLGLVNGTIATVISVVQDKTTDYIEKIKILLPSGLEYFIERVSVKFPLMDRVYVIRKQFPLCLSFGITIHKSQGLSLQNAIMDLGNNVFSCGQTYVALSRVTSLNGLHLINFDPSSVFASEKAILEYNRLKQIHNSESEIITISKQRYCKVKDVSWTLPKVITSVQESCQKEALLKNTAWIIRGFQNIDKVSCYANAVLQCLLNLYIFRKELLNYDKLDVLNVFTHRYEHGMNTLNTYEIRQSLGEYFSVANKRDALEFLTALCSKYDYIKSMVEHQAISTYQCNSCGYTNVTTNTNIFLSISINNLKKKSYNLDDLLKNTFSSHWCQTFDKLCECCRRNDILFKSELVLRTKEILIINLISFSSDGDKLVKIPHKFSLRAVPTAKIIMAGQTYKVMSAIFHYGFCIDEGHYTSMREGTSWIEIDHAQVIKKQWPRDTKDVSILFLQKNVTKNIY
;
A
#
# COMPACT_ATOMS: atom_id res chain seq x y z
N MET A 1 -1.13 19.15 23.57
CA MET A 1 -1.35 18.00 22.65
C MET A 1 -0.08 17.61 21.90
N CYS A 2 0.58 18.56 21.21
CA CYS A 2 1.81 18.30 20.45
C CYS A 2 2.91 17.58 21.26
N ASN A 3 3.16 18.00 22.51
CA ASN A 3 4.15 17.34 23.39
C ASN A 3 3.82 15.87 23.66
N LYS A 4 2.53 15.55 23.89
CA LYS A 4 2.06 14.16 24.09
C LYS A 4 2.28 13.32 22.83
N LEU A 5 1.99 13.87 21.66
CA LEU A 5 2.25 13.18 20.39
C LEU A 5 3.74 12.98 20.13
N ASN A 6 4.55 14.02 20.36
CA ASN A 6 6.00 13.96 20.21
C ASN A 6 6.60 12.87 21.11
N ALA A 7 6.18 12.81 22.38
CA ALA A 7 6.61 11.75 23.30
C ALA A 7 6.16 10.35 22.84
N ALA A 8 4.89 10.20 22.41
CA ALA A 8 4.36 8.92 21.93
C ALA A 8 5.01 8.44 20.62
N MET A 9 5.44 9.35 19.75
CA MET A 9 6.16 9.01 18.52
C MET A 9 7.64 8.70 18.80
N LEU A 10 8.26 9.42 19.73
CA LEU A 10 9.64 9.16 20.13
C LEU A 10 9.80 7.80 20.81
N SER A 11 8.87 7.40 21.68
CA SER A 11 8.93 6.10 22.35
C SER A 11 8.92 4.90 21.39
N ARG A 12 8.37 5.08 20.18
CA ARG A 12 8.30 4.04 19.13
C ARG A 12 9.58 3.82 18.35
N ILE A 13 10.49 4.80 18.34
CA ILE A 13 11.74 4.65 17.62
C ILE A 13 12.63 3.68 18.41
N ALA A 14 13.11 2.62 17.76
CA ALA A 14 13.88 1.56 18.40
C ALA A 14 15.28 1.99 18.86
N SER A 15 15.79 3.12 18.36
CA SER A 15 17.11 3.63 18.72
C SER A 15 17.16 4.13 20.17
N LYS A 16 18.37 4.13 20.73
CA LYS A 16 18.66 4.59 22.10
C LYS A 16 18.23 6.05 22.29
N GLU A 17 17.66 6.36 23.45
CA GLU A 17 17.36 7.74 23.82
C GLU A 17 18.65 8.51 24.05
N ILE A 18 18.72 9.69 23.44
CA ILE A 18 19.84 10.60 23.52
C ILE A 18 19.33 11.87 24.21
N PHE A 19 19.96 12.21 25.34
CA PHE A 19 19.58 13.37 26.13
C PHE A 19 20.51 14.55 25.84
N LEU A 20 19.96 15.61 25.25
CA LEU A 20 20.67 16.86 25.02
C LEU A 20 20.41 17.79 26.21
N ILE A 21 21.33 17.79 27.17
CA ILE A 21 21.27 18.66 28.35
C ILE A 21 21.96 19.99 28.02
N ALA A 22 21.31 21.10 28.35
CA ALA A 22 21.85 22.45 28.16
C ALA A 22 22.96 22.77 29.17
N GLU A 23 23.95 23.57 28.75
CA GLU A 23 24.97 24.11 29.63
C GLU A 23 24.58 25.54 30.03
N ASP A 24 24.26 25.76 31.30
CA ASP A 24 23.90 27.07 31.82
C ASP A 24 25.08 27.69 32.58
N THR A 25 25.51 28.86 32.14
CA THR A 25 26.52 29.69 32.83
C THR A 25 25.89 30.96 33.35
N ILE A 26 26.11 31.27 34.63
CA ILE A 26 25.46 32.39 35.31
C ILE A 26 26.41 33.59 35.30
N ASP A 27 25.94 34.70 34.73
CA ASP A 27 26.61 35.99 34.72
C ASP A 27 25.96 36.90 35.79
N CYS A 28 26.45 36.81 37.03
CA CYS A 28 25.97 37.62 38.16
C CYS A 28 27.02 37.82 39.27
N ILE A 29 26.74 38.78 40.16
CA ILE A 29 27.56 39.14 41.33
C ILE A 29 27.63 37.93 42.31
N PRO A 30 28.79 37.62 42.93
CA PRO A 30 29.00 36.39 43.70
C PRO A 30 27.95 36.07 44.79
N TYR A 31 27.41 37.07 45.47
CA TYR A 31 26.40 36.88 46.53
C TYR A 31 25.03 36.41 45.98
N MET A 32 24.73 36.69 44.70
CA MET A 32 23.50 36.28 44.05
C MET A 32 23.58 34.85 43.49
N LYS A 33 24.78 34.29 43.27
CA LYS A 33 24.98 32.97 42.66
C LYS A 33 24.19 31.87 43.38
N LYS A 34 24.27 31.78 44.72
CA LYS A 34 23.53 30.77 45.51
C LYS A 34 22.01 30.90 45.37
N LYS A 35 21.48 32.13 45.29
CA LYS A 35 20.04 32.39 45.11
C LYS A 35 19.58 32.01 43.70
N VAL A 36 20.40 32.32 42.69
CA VAL A 36 20.14 32.03 41.28
C VAL A 36 20.20 30.53 40.99
N THR A 37 21.20 29.81 41.52
CA THR A 37 21.29 28.35 41.38
C THR A 37 20.08 27.65 41.99
N LYS A 38 19.55 28.16 43.11
CA LYS A 38 18.34 27.63 43.76
C LYS A 38 17.06 27.87 42.95
N VAL A 39 16.98 28.99 42.23
CA VAL A 39 15.86 29.27 41.29
C VAL A 39 15.94 28.32 40.10
N LEU A 40 17.11 28.22 39.45
CA LEU A 40 17.34 27.32 38.30
C LEU A 40 17.17 25.82 38.62
N SER A 41 17.31 25.41 39.89
CA SER A 41 17.10 24.03 40.35
C SER A 41 15.66 23.74 40.81
N ASN A 42 14.91 24.76 41.23
CA ASN A 42 13.52 24.60 41.71
C ASN A 42 12.49 24.61 40.58
N ASP A 43 12.86 25.15 39.42
CA ASP A 43 12.03 25.12 38.21
C ASP A 43 12.05 23.70 37.60
N ASN A 44 11.36 22.77 38.28
CA ASN A 44 11.17 21.38 37.86
C ASN A 44 10.08 21.20 36.79
N ASP A 45 9.51 22.29 36.28
CA ASP A 45 8.40 22.28 35.30
C ASP A 45 8.55 23.40 34.24
N ASP A 46 9.79 23.70 33.85
CA ASP A 46 10.13 24.71 32.83
C ASP A 46 9.84 24.20 31.39
N ASP A 47 8.56 24.06 31.07
CA ASP A 47 8.05 23.83 29.70
C ASP A 47 7.91 25.16 28.91
N ASP A 48 8.21 26.32 29.52
CA ASP A 48 8.07 27.63 28.90
C ASP A 48 9.38 28.16 28.27
N ASP A 49 9.69 27.59 27.10
CA ASP A 49 10.79 27.98 26.21
C ASP A 49 10.86 29.50 25.91
N THR A 50 9.77 30.26 26.09
CA THR A 50 9.72 31.69 25.74
C THR A 50 10.63 32.55 26.61
N ARG A 51 10.81 32.18 27.89
CA ARG A 51 11.67 32.89 28.85
C ARG A 51 13.16 32.59 28.65
N THR A 52 13.48 31.53 27.90
CA THR A 52 14.85 31.03 27.67
C THR A 52 15.29 31.22 26.22
N ALA A 53 14.73 32.25 25.56
CA ALA A 53 14.97 32.60 24.16
C ALA A 53 14.72 31.44 23.17
N GLY A 54 13.90 30.46 23.54
CA GLY A 54 13.57 29.31 22.71
C GLY A 54 14.54 28.13 22.80
N LEU A 55 15.44 28.07 23.81
CA LEU A 55 16.35 26.95 24.05
C LEU A 55 15.92 26.14 25.29
N SER A 56 15.38 24.95 25.03
CA SER A 56 14.93 24.03 26.09
C SER A 56 16.11 23.49 26.91
N LYS A 57 15.91 23.37 28.23
CA LYS A 57 16.92 22.86 29.17
C LYS A 57 17.31 21.41 28.89
N ARG A 58 16.32 20.61 28.47
CA ARG A 58 16.49 19.20 28.10
C ARG A 58 15.73 18.92 26.82
N ILE A 59 16.42 18.34 25.84
CA ILE A 59 15.78 17.83 24.62
C ILE A 59 16.09 16.34 24.54
N THR A 60 15.06 15.51 24.46
CA THR A 60 15.22 14.08 24.23
C THR A 60 15.04 13.79 22.75
N ILE A 61 16.04 13.17 22.12
CA ILE A 61 15.98 12.76 20.72
C ILE A 61 16.38 11.29 20.56
N LYS A 62 16.13 10.76 19.37
CA LYS A 62 16.52 9.42 18.93
C LYS A 62 16.99 9.50 17.48
N ILE A 63 17.86 8.59 17.07
CA ILE A 63 18.26 8.47 15.65
C ILE A 63 17.00 8.07 14.86
N GLY A 64 16.67 8.84 13.81
CA GLY A 64 15.43 8.75 13.05
C GLY A 64 14.31 9.69 13.52
N ALA A 65 14.51 10.47 14.59
CA ALA A 65 13.51 11.41 15.08
C ALA A 65 13.36 12.62 14.14
N LYS A 66 12.13 13.12 13.99
CA LYS A 66 11.85 14.40 13.32
C LYS A 66 12.08 15.55 14.29
N VAL A 67 12.93 16.49 13.89
CA VAL A 67 13.28 17.69 14.65
C VAL A 67 13.03 18.94 13.80
N MET A 68 12.64 20.02 14.46
CA MET A 68 12.47 21.34 13.85
C MET A 68 13.56 22.27 14.36
N ILE A 69 14.17 23.02 13.43
CA ILE A 69 15.12 24.08 13.76
C ILE A 69 14.37 25.27 14.35
N ARG A 70 14.84 25.79 15.48
CA ARG A 70 14.20 26.87 16.24
C ARG A 70 14.78 28.26 15.99
N ARG A 71 15.87 28.36 15.23
CA ARG A 71 16.56 29.61 14.90
C ARG A 71 17.13 29.60 13.49
N ASN A 72 17.35 30.78 12.94
CA ASN A 72 18.07 30.91 11.68
C ASN A 72 19.56 30.66 11.94
N ILE A 73 20.08 29.59 11.35
CA ILE A 73 21.50 29.24 11.39
C ILE A 73 22.14 29.77 10.11
N ASP A 74 21.62 29.34 8.96
CA ASP A 74 22.06 29.80 7.65
C ASP A 74 20.88 29.78 6.66
N ALA A 75 20.49 30.96 6.20
CA ALA A 75 19.38 31.11 5.26
C ALA A 75 19.73 30.58 3.85
N SER A 76 20.99 30.65 3.43
CA SER A 76 21.43 30.18 2.11
C SER A 76 21.34 28.66 2.00
N LEU A 77 21.56 27.95 3.11
CA LEU A 77 21.49 26.48 3.20
C LEU A 77 20.08 25.96 3.52
N GLY A 78 19.09 26.84 3.72
CA GLY A 78 17.74 26.47 4.15
C GLY A 78 17.64 26.05 5.62
N LEU A 79 18.67 26.32 6.43
CA LEU A 79 18.72 26.05 7.87
C LEU A 79 18.09 27.23 8.64
N VAL A 80 16.79 27.43 8.40
CA VAL A 80 16.00 28.51 9.00
C VAL A 80 15.05 27.98 10.07
N ASN A 81 14.56 28.89 10.92
CA ASN A 81 13.54 28.57 11.91
C ASN A 81 12.28 28.00 11.24
N GLY A 82 11.82 26.85 11.72
CA GLY A 82 10.68 26.12 11.17
C GLY A 82 11.08 24.96 10.26
N THR A 83 12.31 24.90 9.75
CA THR A 83 12.77 23.77 8.90
C THR A 83 12.70 22.47 9.69
N ILE A 84 11.96 21.49 9.16
CA ILE A 84 11.82 20.14 9.72
C ILE A 84 12.86 19.24 9.06
N ALA A 85 13.64 18.53 9.87
CA ALA A 85 14.68 17.60 9.44
C ALA A 85 14.60 16.28 10.22
N THR A 86 15.32 15.26 9.74
CA THR A 86 15.40 13.94 10.39
C THR A 86 16.79 13.72 10.95
N VAL A 87 16.92 13.27 12.20
CA VAL A 87 18.22 12.98 12.81
C VAL A 87 18.82 11.70 12.21
N ILE A 88 20.01 11.79 11.61
CA ILE A 88 20.70 10.63 11.00
C ILE A 88 21.71 10.03 11.97
N SER A 89 22.52 10.88 12.59
CA SER A 89 23.57 10.44 13.51
C SER A 89 23.93 11.55 14.50
N VAL A 90 24.60 11.16 15.58
CA VAL A 90 25.16 12.07 16.57
C VAL A 90 26.65 11.82 16.68
N VAL A 91 27.41 12.90 16.79
CA VAL A 91 28.85 12.87 17.08
C VAL A 91 28.99 13.07 18.58
N GLN A 92 29.41 12.00 19.27
CA GLN A 92 29.65 12.02 20.70
C GLN A 92 31.14 11.84 21.00
N ASP A 93 31.63 12.57 21.98
CA ASP A 93 32.95 12.33 22.58
C ASP A 93 32.89 11.05 23.43
N LYS A 94 33.83 10.13 23.19
CA LYS A 94 33.90 8.83 23.86
C LYS A 94 34.26 8.95 25.35
N THR A 95 34.83 10.07 25.78
CA THR A 95 35.32 10.25 27.16
C THR A 95 34.30 10.88 28.10
N THR A 96 33.45 11.77 27.59
CA THR A 96 32.51 12.58 28.39
C THR A 96 31.04 12.25 28.12
N ASP A 97 30.75 11.34 27.17
CA ASP A 97 29.41 11.08 26.59
C ASP A 97 28.71 12.38 26.11
N TYR A 98 29.51 13.42 25.87
CA TYR A 98 29.05 14.73 25.44
C TYR A 98 28.80 14.74 23.94
N ILE A 99 27.68 15.33 23.54
CA ILE A 99 27.27 15.40 22.14
C ILE A 99 27.74 16.73 21.57
N GLU A 100 28.72 16.64 20.67
CA GLU A 100 29.33 17.79 20.00
C GLU A 100 28.45 18.29 18.86
N LYS A 101 28.06 17.40 17.95
CA LYS A 101 27.32 17.73 16.72
C LYS A 101 26.22 16.73 16.44
N ILE A 102 25.14 17.20 15.82
CA ILE A 102 24.02 16.36 15.38
C ILE A 102 23.92 16.45 13.85
N LYS A 103 23.95 15.30 13.18
CA LYS A 103 23.75 15.23 11.74
C LYS A 103 22.26 15.11 11.42
N ILE A 104 21.74 16.03 10.62
CA ILE A 104 20.34 16.08 10.21
C ILE A 104 20.20 15.98 8.69
N LEU A 105 19.10 15.36 8.24
CA LEU A 105 18.67 15.27 6.85
C LEU A 105 17.51 16.22 6.59
N LEU A 106 17.66 17.15 5.66
CA LEU A 106 16.57 18.01 5.21
C LEU A 106 15.66 17.29 4.20
N PRO A 107 14.41 17.78 4.00
CA PRO A 107 13.51 17.25 2.98
C PRO A 107 14.06 17.38 1.55
N SER A 108 15.00 18.29 1.32
CA SER A 108 15.73 18.43 0.05
C SER A 108 16.73 17.29 -0.22
N GLY A 109 16.99 16.42 0.75
CA GLY A 109 18.00 15.36 0.66
C GLY A 109 19.41 15.79 1.08
N LEU A 110 19.61 17.05 1.47
CA LEU A 110 20.90 17.56 1.93
C LEU A 110 21.13 17.25 3.42
N GLU A 111 22.38 16.97 3.77
CA GLU A 111 22.81 16.64 5.13
C GLU A 111 23.66 17.75 5.74
N TYR A 112 23.37 18.11 6.99
CA TYR A 112 24.13 19.15 7.71
C TYR A 112 24.41 18.75 9.14
N PHE A 113 25.51 19.28 9.69
CA PHE A 113 25.81 19.19 11.11
C PHE A 113 25.28 20.43 11.83
N ILE A 114 24.55 20.20 12.92
CA ILE A 114 24.05 21.23 13.82
C ILE A 114 24.89 21.21 15.09
N GLU A 115 25.29 22.39 15.53
CA GLU A 115 26.08 22.63 16.73
C GLU A 115 25.24 23.35 17.80
N ARG A 116 25.75 23.40 19.03
CA ARG A 116 25.12 24.13 20.13
C ARG A 116 25.32 25.63 19.95
N VAL A 117 24.27 26.39 20.24
CA VAL A 117 24.28 27.86 20.21
C VAL A 117 24.15 28.37 21.63
N SER A 118 24.95 29.37 21.99
CA SER A 118 24.89 30.07 23.28
C SER A 118 23.98 31.30 23.19
N VAL A 119 23.06 31.47 24.14
CA VAL A 119 22.25 32.68 24.24
C VAL A 119 22.16 33.18 25.67
N LYS A 120 22.33 34.50 25.80
CA LYS A 120 22.18 35.27 27.03
C LYS A 120 20.73 35.73 27.18
N PHE A 121 20.09 35.41 28.30
CA PHE A 121 18.75 35.91 28.64
C PHE A 121 18.70 36.41 30.10
N PRO A 122 17.84 37.40 30.40
CA PRO A 122 17.66 37.89 31.75
C PRO A 122 16.82 36.91 32.58
N LEU A 123 17.28 36.57 33.78
CA LEU A 123 16.52 35.77 34.74
C LEU A 123 15.81 36.66 35.76
N MET A 124 16.50 37.70 36.24
CA MET A 124 16.03 38.72 37.19
C MET A 124 16.73 40.05 36.90
N ASP A 125 16.33 41.13 37.58
CA ASP A 125 17.01 42.42 37.49
C ASP A 125 18.53 42.26 37.71
N ARG A 126 19.29 42.62 36.69
CA ARG A 126 20.77 42.56 36.64
C ARG A 126 21.38 41.15 36.79
N VAL A 127 20.60 40.10 36.54
CA VAL A 127 21.08 38.70 36.53
C VAL A 127 20.83 38.08 35.15
N TYR A 128 21.90 37.64 34.51
CA TYR A 128 21.82 37.00 33.20
C TYR A 128 22.29 35.55 33.26
N VAL A 129 21.68 34.71 32.44
CA VAL A 129 22.09 33.32 32.22
C VAL A 129 22.44 33.15 30.75
N ILE A 130 23.59 32.55 30.48
CA ILE A 130 24.02 32.14 29.15
C ILE A 130 23.80 30.64 29.03
N ARG A 131 22.82 30.25 28.21
CA ARG A 131 22.49 28.85 27.93
C ARG A 131 23.06 28.42 26.60
N LYS A 132 23.82 27.33 26.60
CA LYS A 132 24.38 26.70 25.39
C LYS A 132 23.67 25.37 25.10
N GLN A 133 22.95 25.34 23.98
CA GLN A 133 22.09 24.21 23.60
C GLN A 133 21.89 24.14 22.08
N PHE A 134 21.55 22.96 21.55
CA PHE A 134 21.15 22.80 20.15
C PHE A 134 19.83 23.55 19.87
N PRO A 135 19.74 24.34 18.78
CA PRO A 135 18.52 25.07 18.44
C PRO A 135 17.47 24.16 17.77
N LEU A 136 17.11 23.05 18.42
CA LEU A 136 16.23 22.01 17.89
C LEU A 136 15.07 21.72 18.85
N CYS A 137 13.92 21.29 18.33
CA CYS A 137 12.85 20.66 19.13
C CYS A 137 12.22 19.50 18.36
N LEU A 138 11.57 18.56 19.05
CA LEU A 138 10.83 17.48 18.39
C LEU A 138 9.66 18.04 17.56
N SER A 139 9.41 17.45 16.40
CA SER A 139 8.46 17.99 15.42
C SER A 139 7.58 16.93 14.74
N PHE A 140 7.16 15.91 15.47
CA PHE A 140 6.10 15.00 15.00
C PHE A 140 4.73 15.67 15.05
N GLY A 141 4.49 16.49 16.07
CA GLY A 141 3.36 17.40 16.18
C GLY A 141 3.84 18.83 16.40
N ILE A 142 3.26 19.76 15.67
CA ILE A 142 3.54 21.20 15.75
C ILE A 142 2.23 21.99 15.84
N THR A 143 2.28 23.21 16.35
CA THR A 143 1.10 24.10 16.39
C THR A 143 0.86 24.72 15.01
N ILE A 144 -0.38 25.15 14.74
CA ILE A 144 -0.75 25.84 13.50
C ILE A 144 0.13 27.08 13.27
N HIS A 145 0.43 27.84 14.32
CA HIS A 145 1.33 28.99 14.21
C HIS A 145 2.74 28.57 13.77
N LYS A 146 3.24 27.42 14.24
CA LYS A 146 4.58 26.93 13.89
C LYS A 146 4.63 26.23 12.53
N SER A 147 3.48 25.93 11.93
CA SER A 147 3.42 25.44 10.55
C SER A 147 3.38 26.55 9.50
N GLN A 148 3.28 27.82 9.91
CA GLN A 148 3.29 28.95 8.98
C GLN A 148 4.57 28.95 8.14
N GLY A 149 4.41 29.04 6.82
CA GLY A 149 5.51 28.95 5.86
C GLY A 149 5.92 27.53 5.47
N LEU A 150 5.36 26.48 6.09
CA LEU A 150 5.60 25.10 5.68
C LEU A 150 4.68 24.69 4.52
N SER A 151 5.22 23.84 3.65
CA SER A 151 4.46 23.09 2.64
C SER A 151 4.58 21.60 2.93
N LEU A 152 3.46 20.95 3.21
CA LEU A 152 3.36 19.55 3.63
C LEU A 152 2.58 18.75 2.58
N GLN A 153 3.05 17.55 2.27
CA GLN A 153 2.32 16.64 1.36
C GLN A 153 1.11 16.03 2.06
N ASN A 154 1.29 15.60 3.32
CA ASN A 154 0.25 14.99 4.14
C ASN A 154 0.30 15.57 5.55
N ALA A 155 -0.86 15.87 6.14
CA ALA A 155 -0.96 16.32 7.52
C ALA A 155 -2.28 15.89 8.17
N ILE A 156 -2.20 15.55 9.45
CA ILE A 156 -3.37 15.39 10.32
C ILE A 156 -3.54 16.67 11.11
N MET A 157 -4.73 17.27 11.06
CA MET A 157 -5.04 18.55 11.70
C MET A 157 -6.18 18.40 12.69
N ASP A 158 -5.91 18.78 13.94
CA ASP A 158 -6.95 18.98 14.95
C ASP A 158 -7.54 20.39 14.80
N LEU A 159 -8.76 20.45 14.26
CA LEU A 159 -9.51 21.68 14.02
C LEU A 159 -10.80 21.71 14.87
N GLY A 160 -10.74 21.15 16.07
CA GLY A 160 -11.85 21.18 17.02
C GLY A 160 -11.81 22.39 17.94
N ASN A 161 -11.95 22.12 19.24
CA ASN A 161 -12.15 23.13 20.28
C ASN A 161 -10.95 24.08 20.52
N ASN A 162 -9.79 23.82 19.91
CA ASN A 162 -8.55 24.56 20.14
C ASN A 162 -8.32 25.69 19.10
N VAL A 163 -9.24 25.88 18.15
CA VAL A 163 -9.21 27.00 17.21
C VAL A 163 -9.91 28.20 17.84
N PHE A 164 -9.17 29.29 18.05
CA PHE A 164 -9.67 30.47 18.79
C PHE A 164 -9.50 31.79 18.04
N SER A 165 -8.72 31.83 16.95
CA SER A 165 -8.49 33.05 16.17
C SER A 165 -8.96 32.90 14.74
N CYS A 166 -9.48 34.00 14.20
CA CYS A 166 -9.86 34.12 12.80
C CYS A 166 -8.69 33.69 11.90
N GLY A 167 -8.98 32.92 10.85
CA GLY A 167 -7.98 32.50 9.88
C GLY A 167 -7.00 31.42 10.33
N GLN A 168 -7.01 30.96 11.60
CA GLN A 168 -6.15 29.83 12.04
C GLN A 168 -6.43 28.56 11.22
N THR A 169 -7.70 28.23 11.02
CA THR A 169 -8.10 27.10 10.18
C THR A 169 -7.59 27.26 8.75
N TYR A 170 -7.70 28.46 8.16
CA TYR A 170 -7.15 28.74 6.83
C TYR A 170 -5.63 28.55 6.79
N VAL A 171 -4.90 29.07 7.78
CA VAL A 171 -3.45 28.89 7.87
C VAL A 171 -3.10 27.40 7.91
N ALA A 172 -3.80 26.62 8.73
CA ALA A 172 -3.58 25.16 8.83
C ALA A 172 -3.84 24.47 7.48
N LEU A 173 -5.04 24.64 6.92
CA LEU A 173 -5.47 23.99 5.68
C LEU A 173 -4.56 24.33 4.50
N SER A 174 -4.13 25.59 4.40
CA SER A 174 -3.26 26.06 3.32
C SER A 174 -1.83 25.51 3.37
N ARG A 175 -1.43 24.80 4.43
CA ARG A 175 -0.10 24.16 4.48
C ARG A 175 -0.03 22.85 3.70
N VAL A 176 -1.17 22.23 3.36
CA VAL A 176 -1.20 20.94 2.66
C VAL A 176 -1.41 21.17 1.17
N THR A 177 -0.59 20.52 0.34
CA THR A 177 -0.58 20.76 -1.11
C THR A 177 -1.72 20.07 -1.87
N SER A 178 -2.47 19.16 -1.24
CA SER A 178 -3.58 18.44 -1.87
C SER A 178 -4.67 18.05 -0.87
N LEU A 179 -5.92 17.96 -1.33
CA LEU A 179 -7.03 17.48 -0.50
C LEU A 179 -6.84 16.03 -0.03
N ASN A 180 -6.19 15.19 -0.85
CA ASN A 180 -5.94 13.78 -0.51
C ASN A 180 -5.00 13.63 0.69
N GLY A 181 -4.05 14.57 0.86
CA GLY A 181 -3.14 14.58 2.00
C GLY A 181 -3.68 15.29 3.24
N LEU A 182 -4.91 15.83 3.18
CA LEU A 182 -5.54 16.53 4.28
C LEU A 182 -6.39 15.56 5.11
N HIS A 183 -6.04 15.41 6.38
CA HIS A 183 -6.81 14.59 7.31
C HIS A 183 -7.25 15.44 8.51
N LEU A 184 -8.56 15.58 8.69
CA LEU A 184 -9.13 16.38 9.78
C LEU A 184 -9.59 15.47 10.91
N ILE A 185 -9.29 15.88 12.13
CA ILE A 185 -9.78 15.24 13.36
C ILE A 185 -10.45 16.27 14.25
N ASN A 186 -11.46 15.82 15.01
CA ASN A 186 -12.28 16.67 15.90
C ASN A 186 -12.87 17.93 15.23
N PHE A 187 -13.02 17.96 13.89
CA PHE A 187 -13.39 19.16 13.14
C PHE A 187 -14.76 19.71 13.55
N ASP A 188 -14.79 20.98 13.94
CA ASP A 188 -16.02 21.75 14.12
C ASP A 188 -16.17 22.75 12.96
N PRO A 189 -17.20 22.66 12.12
CA PRO A 189 -17.47 23.66 11.09
C PRO A 189 -17.54 25.10 11.62
N SER A 190 -17.96 25.29 12.89
CA SER A 190 -18.04 26.63 13.51
C SER A 190 -16.65 27.25 13.79
N SER A 191 -15.58 26.43 13.77
CA SER A 191 -14.19 26.88 13.88
C SER A 191 -13.67 27.58 12.61
N VAL A 192 -14.41 27.51 11.50
CA VAL A 192 -14.08 28.20 10.25
C VAL A 192 -14.75 29.55 10.22
N PHE A 193 -14.10 30.55 10.82
CA PHE A 193 -14.61 31.91 10.88
C PHE A 193 -13.59 32.96 10.45
N ALA A 194 -14.12 34.05 9.91
CA ALA A 194 -13.37 35.23 9.47
C ALA A 194 -13.70 36.43 10.36
N SER A 195 -12.81 37.42 10.37
CA SER A 195 -13.02 38.65 11.13
C SER A 195 -14.24 39.41 10.60
N GLU A 196 -15.15 39.78 11.49
CA GLU A 196 -16.35 40.56 11.13
C GLU A 196 -15.98 41.87 10.42
N LYS A 197 -14.93 42.55 10.88
CA LYS A 197 -14.42 43.79 10.25
C LYS A 197 -13.97 43.55 8.81
N ALA A 198 -13.34 42.41 8.54
CA ALA A 198 -12.89 42.07 7.19
C ALA A 198 -14.09 41.75 6.27
N ILE A 199 -15.12 41.08 6.78
CA ILE A 199 -16.36 40.80 6.03
C ILE A 199 -17.06 42.11 5.67
N LEU A 200 -17.19 43.04 6.63
CA LEU A 200 -17.79 44.36 6.39
C LEU A 200 -17.04 45.13 5.30
N GLU A 201 -15.71 45.18 5.38
CA GLU A 201 -14.90 45.88 4.39
C GLU A 201 -14.97 45.21 3.01
N TYR A 202 -14.96 43.88 2.95
CA TYR A 202 -15.09 43.15 1.69
C TYR A 202 -16.44 43.38 1.02
N ASN A 203 -17.52 43.45 1.82
CA ASN A 203 -18.85 43.79 1.34
C ASN A 203 -18.92 45.24 0.84
N ARG A 204 -18.27 46.19 1.52
CA ARG A 204 -18.15 47.59 1.05
C ARG A 204 -17.44 47.66 -0.31
N LEU A 205 -16.33 46.93 -0.47
CA LEU A 205 -15.60 46.88 -1.74
C LEU A 205 -16.41 46.24 -2.88
N LYS A 206 -17.14 45.15 -2.60
CA LYS A 206 -18.05 44.51 -3.57
C LYS A 206 -19.11 45.50 -4.06
N GLN A 207 -19.73 46.25 -3.17
CA GLN A 207 -20.76 47.24 -3.52
C GLN A 207 -20.22 48.37 -4.42
N ILE A 208 -18.95 48.76 -4.26
CA ILE A 208 -18.33 49.80 -5.10
C ILE A 208 -18.05 49.29 -6.51
N HIS A 209 -17.64 48.02 -6.64
CA HIS A 209 -17.17 47.48 -7.92
C HIS A 209 -18.27 46.78 -8.73
N ASN A 210 -19.27 46.17 -8.08
CA ASN A 210 -20.38 45.50 -8.73
C ASN A 210 -21.62 45.38 -7.81
N SER A 211 -22.61 46.22 -8.05
CA SER A 211 -23.85 46.35 -7.25
C SER A 211 -24.71 45.09 -7.19
N GLU A 212 -24.57 44.16 -8.13
CA GLU A 212 -25.32 42.89 -8.19
C GLU A 212 -24.65 41.74 -7.42
N SER A 213 -23.49 41.99 -6.80
CA SER A 213 -22.75 40.94 -6.10
C SER A 213 -23.40 40.54 -4.78
N GLU A 214 -23.49 39.22 -4.53
CA GLU A 214 -23.98 38.68 -3.26
C GLU A 214 -23.13 39.19 -2.07
N ILE A 215 -23.82 39.74 -1.06
CA ILE A 215 -23.26 40.20 0.21
C ILE A 215 -22.95 38.99 1.08
N ILE A 216 -21.77 38.97 1.71
CA ILE A 216 -21.37 37.90 2.62
C ILE A 216 -22.07 38.11 3.97
N THR A 217 -22.96 37.20 4.34
CA THR A 217 -23.69 37.23 5.61
C THR A 217 -22.81 36.82 6.79
N ILE A 218 -22.84 37.59 7.87
CA ILE A 218 -22.15 37.26 9.12
C ILE A 218 -22.96 36.21 9.88
N SER A 219 -22.48 34.97 9.90
CA SER A 219 -23.05 33.89 10.71
C SER A 219 -22.60 34.00 12.16
N LYS A 220 -23.54 34.11 13.10
CA LYS A 220 -23.29 34.06 14.55
C LYS A 220 -23.52 32.66 15.12
N GLN A 221 -23.07 31.62 14.43
CA GLN A 221 -23.19 30.25 14.94
C GLN A 221 -22.43 30.13 16.28
N ARG A 222 -23.08 29.51 17.26
CA ARG A 222 -22.49 29.25 18.58
C ARG A 222 -21.53 28.07 18.47
N TYR A 223 -20.36 28.20 19.10
CA TYR A 223 -19.38 27.11 19.23
C TYR A 223 -20.04 25.86 19.79
N CYS A 224 -19.97 24.76 19.02
CA CYS A 224 -20.45 23.46 19.48
C CYS A 224 -19.24 22.67 19.98
N LYS A 225 -19.11 22.46 21.30
CA LYS A 225 -17.99 21.69 21.85
C LYS A 225 -18.01 20.27 21.28
N VAL A 226 -17.07 19.96 20.40
CA VAL A 226 -16.90 18.61 19.87
C VAL A 226 -16.27 17.75 20.96
N LYS A 227 -16.75 16.50 21.12
CA LYS A 227 -16.17 15.56 22.08
C LYS A 227 -14.75 15.21 21.63
N ASP A 228 -13.75 15.62 22.43
CA ASP A 228 -12.35 15.33 22.15
C ASP A 228 -12.10 13.82 22.28
N VAL A 229 -11.82 13.16 21.17
CA VAL A 229 -11.42 11.76 21.17
C VAL A 229 -9.91 11.72 21.42
N SER A 230 -9.46 11.06 22.48
CA SER A 230 -8.04 10.97 22.83
C SER A 230 -7.26 10.04 21.88
N TRP A 231 -7.04 10.48 20.64
CA TRP A 231 -6.30 9.75 19.60
C TRP A 231 -4.79 9.66 19.89
N THR A 232 -4.29 10.45 20.83
CA THR A 232 -2.86 10.49 21.24
C THR A 232 -2.43 9.31 22.13
N LEU A 233 -3.35 8.39 22.46
CA LEU A 233 -3.00 7.18 23.21
C LEU A 233 -2.16 6.24 22.34
N PRO A 234 -1.01 5.71 22.84
CA PRO A 234 -0.14 4.83 22.07
C PRO A 234 -0.87 3.65 21.44
N LYS A 235 -1.88 3.06 22.10
CA LYS A 235 -2.68 1.94 21.58
C LYS A 235 -3.49 2.32 20.33
N VAL A 236 -4.06 3.53 20.29
CA VAL A 236 -4.88 4.02 19.15
C VAL A 236 -4.00 4.39 17.96
N ILE A 237 -2.84 5.02 18.21
CA ILE A 237 -1.88 5.30 17.14
C ILE A 237 -1.33 3.99 16.57
N THR A 238 -1.15 2.92 17.38
CA THR A 238 -0.75 1.59 16.87
C THR A 238 -1.84 0.96 16.00
N SER A 239 -3.10 0.98 16.43
CA SER A 239 -4.18 0.41 15.60
C SER A 239 -4.36 1.19 14.29
N VAL A 240 -4.24 2.54 14.32
CA VAL A 240 -4.39 3.41 13.14
C VAL A 240 -3.17 3.35 12.23
N GLN A 241 -1.94 3.25 12.76
CA GLN A 241 -0.74 3.10 11.92
C GLN A 241 -0.54 1.67 11.45
N GLU A 242 -0.95 0.63 12.18
CA GLU A 242 -0.97 -0.72 11.64
C GLU A 242 -2.04 -0.85 10.57
N SER A 243 -3.23 -0.26 10.77
CA SER A 243 -4.20 -0.16 9.68
C SER A 243 -3.64 0.68 8.55
N CYS A 244 -2.91 1.78 8.80
CA CYS A 244 -2.26 2.60 7.77
C CYS A 244 -0.93 2.06 7.24
N GLN A 245 -0.30 1.03 7.79
CA GLN A 245 0.88 0.34 7.24
C GLN A 245 0.43 -0.89 6.47
N LYS A 246 -0.58 -1.61 6.98
CA LYS A 246 -1.34 -2.60 6.21
C LYS A 246 -2.07 -1.92 5.06
N GLU A 247 -2.59 -0.70 5.26
CA GLU A 247 -3.16 0.17 4.23
C GLU A 247 -2.10 0.98 3.48
N ALA A 248 -0.91 1.33 3.98
CA ALA A 248 0.11 2.00 3.14
C ALA A 248 0.79 1.00 2.21
N LEU A 249 0.92 -0.27 2.61
CA LEU A 249 1.16 -1.39 1.69
C LEU A 249 -0.03 -1.62 0.73
N LEU A 250 -1.22 -1.09 1.02
CA LEU A 250 -2.43 -1.22 0.19
C LEU A 250 -2.88 0.08 -0.54
N LYS A 251 -2.31 1.25 -0.20
CA LYS A 251 -2.76 2.61 -0.59
C LYS A 251 -1.62 3.49 -1.07
N ASN A 252 -0.33 3.14 -0.87
CA ASN A 252 0.70 3.76 -1.69
C ASN A 252 0.61 3.17 -3.09
N THR A 253 0.07 4.03 -3.96
CA THR A 253 -0.58 3.74 -5.23
C THR A 253 -1.96 3.11 -5.02
N ALA A 254 -3.02 3.84 -5.36
CA ALA A 254 -4.03 3.20 -6.20
C ALA A 254 -3.23 2.63 -7.37
N TRP A 255 -2.89 1.35 -7.31
CA TRP A 255 -1.99 0.75 -8.28
C TRP A 255 -2.52 1.06 -9.67
N ILE A 256 -1.81 1.96 -10.34
CA ILE A 256 -2.15 2.42 -11.67
C ILE A 256 -1.78 1.25 -12.57
N ILE A 257 -2.80 0.51 -12.97
CA ILE A 257 -2.65 -0.55 -13.96
C ILE A 257 -2.18 0.12 -15.24
N ARG A 258 -1.08 -0.37 -15.76
CA ARG A 258 -0.59 0.03 -17.06
C ARG A 258 -0.74 -1.17 -17.97
N GLY A 259 -1.37 -0.94 -19.11
CA GLY A 259 -1.40 -1.91 -20.18
C GLY A 259 0.00 -2.14 -20.76
N PHE A 260 0.18 -3.25 -21.47
CA PHE A 260 1.44 -3.57 -22.16
C PHE A 260 1.34 -3.28 -23.64
N GLN A 261 2.41 -2.75 -24.21
CA GLN A 261 2.48 -2.47 -25.64
C GLN A 261 2.56 -3.77 -26.44
N ASN A 262 1.78 -3.86 -27.51
CA ASN A 262 1.80 -4.97 -28.46
C ASN A 262 2.33 -4.51 -29.82
N ILE A 263 3.58 -4.06 -29.82
CA ILE A 263 4.23 -3.51 -31.02
C ILE A 263 4.35 -4.58 -32.11
N ASP A 264 4.55 -5.84 -31.72
CA ASP A 264 4.71 -6.99 -32.61
C ASP A 264 3.39 -7.60 -33.09
N LYS A 265 2.22 -7.09 -32.64
CA LYS A 265 0.86 -7.58 -32.94
C LYS A 265 0.57 -9.02 -32.54
N VAL A 266 1.49 -9.72 -31.89
CA VAL A 266 1.35 -11.14 -31.55
C VAL A 266 1.45 -11.41 -30.05
N SER A 267 1.93 -10.45 -29.25
CA SER A 267 2.15 -10.62 -27.82
C SER A 267 0.88 -10.53 -26.95
N CYS A 268 -0.32 -10.58 -27.52
CA CYS A 268 -1.57 -10.49 -26.76
C CYS A 268 -1.71 -11.59 -25.69
N TYR A 269 -1.31 -12.83 -26.00
CA TYR A 269 -1.34 -13.95 -25.06
C TYR A 269 -0.40 -13.71 -23.86
N ALA A 270 0.84 -13.29 -24.14
CA ALA A 270 1.85 -13.01 -23.12
C ALA A 270 1.44 -11.82 -22.25
N ASN A 271 0.88 -10.78 -22.88
CA ASN A 271 0.36 -9.62 -22.19
C ASN A 271 -0.76 -9.99 -21.22
N ALA A 272 -1.76 -10.75 -21.67
CA ALA A 272 -2.89 -11.16 -20.83
C ALA A 272 -2.44 -12.01 -19.63
N VAL A 273 -1.51 -12.96 -19.84
CA VAL A 273 -0.95 -13.80 -18.78
C VAL A 273 -0.17 -12.98 -17.75
N LEU A 274 0.74 -12.12 -18.20
CA LEU A 274 1.56 -11.32 -17.29
C LEU A 274 0.74 -10.27 -16.54
N GLN A 275 -0.28 -9.67 -17.16
CA GLN A 275 -1.21 -8.77 -16.47
C GLN A 275 -1.96 -9.51 -15.35
N CYS A 276 -2.43 -10.73 -15.62
CA CYS A 276 -3.12 -11.54 -14.62
C CYS A 276 -2.20 -11.97 -13.47
N LEU A 277 -0.98 -12.41 -13.77
CA LEU A 277 -0.01 -12.81 -12.76
C LEU A 277 0.42 -11.62 -11.91
N LEU A 278 0.81 -10.51 -12.55
CA LEU A 278 1.22 -9.31 -11.85
C LEU A 278 0.09 -8.79 -10.98
N ASN A 279 -1.18 -8.88 -11.39
CA ASN A 279 -2.33 -8.48 -10.57
C ASN A 279 -2.39 -9.17 -9.18
N LEU A 280 -1.80 -10.36 -9.04
CA LEU A 280 -1.76 -11.08 -7.77
C LEU A 280 -0.73 -10.43 -6.85
N TYR A 281 -1.19 -9.86 -5.74
CA TYR A 281 -0.30 -9.17 -4.78
C TYR A 281 0.80 -10.09 -4.24
N ILE A 282 0.44 -11.33 -3.91
CA ILE A 282 1.40 -12.32 -3.37
C ILE A 282 2.49 -12.59 -4.41
N PHE A 283 2.11 -12.74 -5.67
CA PHE A 283 3.03 -12.96 -6.78
C PHE A 283 4.05 -11.82 -6.92
N ARG A 284 3.59 -10.56 -6.90
CA ARG A 284 4.51 -9.40 -6.95
C ARG A 284 5.43 -9.30 -5.75
N LYS A 285 4.89 -9.56 -4.55
CA LYS A 285 5.67 -9.50 -3.31
C LYS A 285 6.83 -10.49 -3.36
N GLU A 286 6.58 -11.72 -3.83
CA GLU A 286 7.64 -12.72 -3.97
C GLU A 286 8.66 -12.33 -5.04
N LEU A 287 8.23 -11.82 -6.20
CA LEU A 287 9.14 -11.33 -7.25
C LEU A 287 10.06 -10.20 -6.77
N LEU A 288 9.52 -9.20 -6.07
CA LEU A 288 10.30 -8.06 -5.57
C LEU A 288 11.29 -8.43 -4.46
N ASN A 289 11.04 -9.53 -3.74
CA ASN A 289 11.94 -10.03 -2.70
C ASN A 289 12.92 -11.09 -3.22
N TYR A 290 12.87 -11.44 -4.50
CA TYR A 290 13.71 -12.48 -5.06
C TYR A 290 15.10 -11.92 -5.41
N ASP A 291 16.13 -12.42 -4.71
CA ASP A 291 17.50 -11.88 -4.80
C ASP A 291 18.16 -12.03 -6.19
N LYS A 292 17.65 -12.89 -7.08
CA LYS A 292 18.23 -13.07 -8.42
C LYS A 292 17.61 -12.09 -9.43
N LEU A 293 18.46 -11.33 -10.10
CA LEU A 293 18.09 -10.47 -11.23
C LEU A 293 17.82 -11.32 -12.47
N ASP A 294 16.57 -11.72 -12.67
CA ASP A 294 16.08 -12.32 -13.93
C ASP A 294 15.27 -11.30 -14.76
N VAL A 295 15.00 -11.64 -16.02
CA VAL A 295 14.26 -10.75 -16.94
C VAL A 295 12.87 -10.42 -16.41
N LEU A 296 12.23 -11.35 -15.70
CA LEU A 296 10.89 -11.16 -15.13
C LEU A 296 10.91 -10.21 -13.93
N ASN A 297 11.94 -10.27 -13.08
CA ASN A 297 12.16 -9.37 -11.96
C ASN A 297 12.47 -7.97 -12.44
N VAL A 298 13.36 -7.82 -13.44
CA VAL A 298 13.63 -6.52 -14.07
C VAL A 298 12.34 -5.93 -14.65
N PHE A 299 11.55 -6.74 -15.35
CA PHE A 299 10.25 -6.32 -15.88
C PHE A 299 9.29 -5.89 -14.77
N THR A 300 9.21 -6.66 -13.67
CA THR A 300 8.35 -6.37 -12.52
C THR A 300 8.77 -5.09 -11.80
N HIS A 301 10.07 -4.87 -11.60
CA HIS A 301 10.58 -3.61 -11.06
C HIS A 301 10.22 -2.43 -11.96
N ARG A 302 10.43 -2.54 -13.29
CA ARG A 302 10.04 -1.48 -14.23
C ARG A 302 8.52 -1.20 -14.22
N TYR A 303 7.71 -2.23 -14.01
CA TYR A 303 6.27 -2.12 -13.87
C TYR A 303 5.86 -1.37 -12.60
N GLU A 304 6.43 -1.73 -11.45
CA GLU A 304 6.19 -1.05 -10.17
C GLU A 304 6.68 0.40 -10.14
N HIS A 305 7.83 0.69 -10.77
CA HIS A 305 8.37 2.06 -10.89
C HIS A 305 7.63 2.92 -11.91
N GLY A 306 6.65 2.34 -12.61
CA GLY A 306 5.78 3.11 -13.48
C GLY A 306 6.41 3.52 -14.80
N MET A 307 6.98 2.56 -15.53
CA MET A 307 7.29 2.76 -16.95
C MET A 307 6.03 2.56 -17.83
N ASN A 308 5.81 3.46 -18.79
CA ASN A 308 4.64 3.42 -19.69
C ASN A 308 4.85 2.60 -20.97
N THR A 309 6.09 2.22 -21.28
CA THR A 309 6.49 1.58 -22.54
C THR A 309 6.93 0.14 -22.34
N LEU A 310 6.20 -0.61 -21.50
CA LEU A 310 6.52 -2.00 -21.21
C LEU A 310 5.98 -2.90 -22.31
N ASN A 311 6.84 -3.80 -22.79
CA ASN A 311 6.51 -4.85 -23.74
C ASN A 311 7.00 -6.20 -23.22
N THR A 312 6.34 -7.28 -23.63
CA THR A 312 6.63 -8.64 -23.13
C THR A 312 7.62 -9.40 -24.01
N TYR A 313 8.28 -8.70 -24.95
CA TYR A 313 9.17 -9.32 -25.93
C TYR A 313 10.40 -9.94 -25.26
N GLU A 314 11.06 -9.23 -24.34
CA GLU A 314 12.23 -9.73 -23.61
C GLU A 314 11.89 -11.02 -22.82
N ILE A 315 10.70 -11.07 -22.21
CA ILE A 315 10.25 -12.25 -21.45
C ILE A 315 10.01 -13.43 -22.38
N ARG A 316 9.35 -13.21 -23.52
CA ARG A 316 9.12 -14.24 -24.55
C ARG A 316 10.42 -14.82 -25.07
N GLN A 317 11.38 -13.96 -25.44
CA GLN A 317 12.72 -14.37 -25.88
C GLN A 317 13.40 -15.24 -24.82
N SER A 318 13.26 -14.85 -23.55
CA SER A 318 13.83 -15.61 -22.45
C SER A 318 13.27 -17.03 -22.33
N LEU A 319 12.06 -17.30 -22.80
CA LEU A 319 11.41 -18.63 -22.70
C LEU A 319 11.77 -19.58 -23.86
N GLY A 320 12.50 -19.08 -24.87
CA GLY A 320 13.02 -19.89 -25.98
C GLY A 320 12.51 -19.48 -27.36
N GLU A 321 13.05 -20.11 -28.39
CA GLU A 321 12.77 -19.79 -29.80
C GLU A 321 11.29 -19.91 -30.17
N TYR A 322 10.58 -20.89 -29.57
CA TYR A 322 9.16 -21.13 -29.82
C TYR A 322 8.27 -19.89 -29.58
N PHE A 323 8.59 -19.11 -28.54
CA PHE A 323 7.91 -17.86 -28.19
C PHE A 323 8.60 -16.63 -28.79
N SER A 324 9.75 -16.79 -29.42
CA SER A 324 10.50 -15.70 -30.06
C SER A 324 9.95 -15.36 -31.44
N VAL A 325 9.40 -16.35 -32.14
CA VAL A 325 8.77 -16.19 -33.45
C VAL A 325 7.53 -15.28 -33.36
N ALA A 326 7.32 -14.45 -34.37
CA ALA A 326 6.19 -13.52 -34.48
C ALA A 326 4.87 -14.23 -34.83
N ASN A 327 4.50 -15.26 -34.06
CA ASN A 327 3.23 -15.98 -34.16
C ASN A 327 2.44 -15.83 -32.85
N LYS A 328 1.10 -15.83 -32.95
CA LYS A 328 0.24 -15.96 -31.77
C LYS A 328 0.39 -17.38 -31.21
N ARG A 329 0.35 -17.49 -29.88
CA ARG A 329 0.49 -18.75 -29.15
C ARG A 329 -0.60 -18.88 -28.12
N ASP A 330 -0.77 -20.09 -27.60
CA ASP A 330 -1.71 -20.34 -26.53
C ASP A 330 -1.23 -19.72 -25.20
N ALA A 331 -2.16 -19.12 -24.47
CA ALA A 331 -1.87 -18.51 -23.18
C ALA A 331 -1.50 -19.55 -22.10
N LEU A 332 -2.06 -20.77 -22.15
CA LEU A 332 -1.73 -21.83 -21.21
C LEU A 332 -0.34 -22.42 -21.50
N GLU A 333 0.03 -22.60 -22.76
CA GLU A 333 1.41 -23.00 -23.15
C GLU A 333 2.44 -22.00 -22.63
N PHE A 334 2.20 -20.70 -22.84
CA PHE A 334 3.09 -19.65 -22.35
C PHE A 334 3.21 -19.65 -20.81
N LEU A 335 2.08 -19.80 -20.10
CA LEU A 335 2.06 -19.89 -18.65
C LEU A 335 2.77 -21.15 -18.12
N THR A 336 2.64 -22.27 -18.84
CA THR A 336 3.34 -23.53 -18.53
C THR A 336 4.85 -23.37 -18.70
N ALA A 337 5.29 -22.69 -19.77
CA ALA A 337 6.70 -22.39 -20.00
C ALA A 337 7.27 -21.46 -18.91
N LEU A 338 6.51 -20.44 -18.49
CA LEU A 338 6.88 -19.58 -17.36
C LEU A 338 7.08 -20.38 -16.06
N CYS A 339 6.13 -21.25 -15.72
CA CYS A 339 6.24 -22.08 -14.51
C CYS A 339 7.39 -23.10 -14.61
N SER A 340 7.71 -23.58 -15.81
CA SER A 340 8.81 -24.53 -16.01
C SER A 340 10.18 -23.86 -15.92
N LYS A 341 10.28 -22.58 -16.29
CA LYS A 341 11.52 -21.80 -16.21
C LYS A 341 11.78 -21.23 -14.81
N TYR A 342 10.73 -20.79 -14.13
CA TYR A 342 10.84 -20.09 -12.85
C TYR A 342 10.28 -20.95 -11.71
N ASP A 343 11.18 -21.65 -11.00
CA ASP A 343 10.80 -22.57 -9.91
C ASP A 343 10.00 -21.88 -8.80
N TYR A 344 10.29 -20.61 -8.52
CA TYR A 344 9.54 -19.85 -7.52
C TYR A 344 8.06 -19.70 -7.92
N ILE A 345 7.76 -19.44 -9.20
CA ILE A 345 6.38 -19.38 -9.70
C ILE A 345 5.71 -20.74 -9.54
N LYS A 346 6.39 -21.80 -9.97
CA LYS A 346 5.86 -23.17 -9.86
C LYS A 346 5.49 -23.52 -8.43
N SER A 347 6.38 -23.21 -7.48
CA SER A 347 6.17 -23.52 -6.06
C SER A 347 4.90 -22.87 -5.47
N MET A 348 4.53 -21.69 -5.99
CA MET A 348 3.35 -20.93 -5.54
C MET A 348 2.02 -21.49 -6.04
N VAL A 349 1.99 -22.04 -7.26
CA VAL A 349 0.77 -22.49 -7.94
C VAL A 349 0.57 -24.01 -7.91
N GLU A 350 1.64 -24.78 -7.70
CA GLU A 350 1.61 -26.24 -7.70
C GLU A 350 0.75 -26.77 -6.56
N HIS A 351 -0.15 -27.69 -6.87
CA HIS A 351 -1.10 -28.30 -5.95
C HIS A 351 -1.21 -29.81 -6.20
N GLN A 352 -1.71 -30.55 -5.21
CA GLN A 352 -1.89 -32.00 -5.31
C GLN A 352 -3.36 -32.34 -5.51
N ALA A 353 -3.62 -33.22 -6.48
CA ALA A 353 -4.92 -33.83 -6.69
C ALA A 353 -4.80 -35.34 -6.46
N ILE A 354 -5.69 -35.90 -5.64
CA ILE A 354 -5.78 -37.32 -5.39
C ILE A 354 -6.87 -37.88 -6.30
N SER A 355 -6.48 -38.74 -7.21
CA SER A 355 -7.38 -39.48 -8.09
C SER A 355 -7.52 -40.91 -7.57
N THR A 356 -8.72 -41.32 -7.23
CA THR A 356 -9.02 -42.70 -6.80
C THR A 356 -9.82 -43.40 -7.87
N TYR A 357 -9.30 -44.55 -8.31
CA TYR A 357 -9.95 -45.47 -9.22
C TYR A 357 -10.37 -46.71 -8.45
N GLN A 358 -11.63 -47.14 -8.57
CA GLN A 358 -12.12 -48.37 -7.97
C GLN A 358 -12.81 -49.21 -9.05
N CYS A 359 -12.40 -50.45 -9.21
CA CYS A 359 -13.09 -51.37 -10.10
C CYS A 359 -14.35 -51.90 -9.43
N ASN A 360 -15.51 -51.69 -10.06
CA ASN A 360 -16.79 -52.16 -9.54
C ASN A 360 -16.93 -53.70 -9.66
N SER A 361 -16.22 -54.33 -10.60
CA SER A 361 -16.24 -55.78 -10.79
C SER A 361 -15.39 -56.59 -9.80
N CYS A 362 -14.29 -56.05 -9.29
CA CYS A 362 -13.36 -56.79 -8.43
C CYS A 362 -12.95 -56.08 -7.14
N GLY A 363 -13.38 -54.83 -6.92
CA GLY A 363 -13.06 -54.04 -5.74
C GLY A 363 -11.64 -53.45 -5.71
N TYR A 364 -10.77 -53.77 -6.68
CA TYR A 364 -9.41 -53.23 -6.74
C TYR A 364 -9.45 -51.70 -6.78
N THR A 365 -8.71 -51.08 -5.86
CA THR A 365 -8.65 -49.62 -5.71
C THR A 365 -7.23 -49.14 -5.93
N ASN A 366 -7.03 -48.23 -6.90
CA ASN A 366 -5.77 -47.57 -7.18
C ASN A 366 -5.90 -46.08 -6.84
N VAL A 367 -5.00 -45.57 -6.01
CA VAL A 367 -4.94 -44.16 -5.61
C VAL A 367 -3.68 -43.55 -6.18
N THR A 368 -3.84 -42.62 -7.11
CA THR A 368 -2.73 -41.86 -7.70
C THR A 368 -2.76 -40.43 -7.20
N THR A 369 -1.61 -39.93 -6.75
CA THR A 369 -1.46 -38.54 -6.33
C THR A 369 -0.65 -37.78 -7.38
N ASN A 370 -1.27 -36.79 -8.01
CA ASN A 370 -0.66 -36.02 -9.09
C ASN A 370 -0.40 -34.59 -8.62
N THR A 371 0.82 -34.09 -8.86
CA THR A 371 1.18 -32.69 -8.69
C THR A 371 0.84 -31.94 -9.97
N ASN A 372 -0.12 -31.02 -9.88
CA ASN A 372 -0.61 -30.22 -11.00
C ASN A 372 -0.29 -28.74 -10.77
N ILE A 373 -0.05 -28.02 -11.86
CA ILE A 373 0.12 -26.56 -11.87
C ILE A 373 -1.22 -25.87 -12.11
N PHE A 374 -2.09 -26.50 -12.91
CA PHE A 374 -3.40 -25.97 -13.31
C PHE A 374 -4.54 -26.93 -12.97
N LEU A 375 -5.67 -26.38 -12.53
CA LEU A 375 -6.93 -27.09 -12.42
C LEU A 375 -7.64 -27.04 -13.77
N SER A 376 -7.39 -28.04 -14.61
CA SER A 376 -8.02 -28.15 -15.93
C SER A 376 -9.42 -28.73 -15.82
N ILE A 377 -10.41 -27.99 -16.31
CA ILE A 377 -11.82 -28.39 -16.30
C ILE A 377 -12.31 -28.54 -17.74
N SER A 378 -12.76 -29.75 -18.07
CA SER A 378 -13.32 -30.05 -19.39
C SER A 378 -14.75 -29.55 -19.51
N ILE A 379 -15.03 -28.73 -20.53
CA ILE A 379 -16.33 -28.10 -20.76
C ILE A 379 -17.24 -28.97 -21.65
N ASN A 380 -16.66 -29.96 -22.37
CA ASN A 380 -17.37 -30.74 -23.40
C ASN A 380 -18.54 -31.60 -22.88
N ASN A 381 -18.44 -32.12 -21.65
CA ASN A 381 -19.37 -33.13 -21.14
C ASN A 381 -20.37 -32.56 -20.11
N LEU A 382 -20.61 -31.26 -20.15
CA LEU A 382 -21.48 -30.60 -19.18
C LEU A 382 -22.97 -30.73 -19.54
N LYS A 383 -23.79 -31.13 -18.55
CA LYS A 383 -25.24 -31.39 -18.71
C LYS A 383 -26.09 -30.12 -18.86
N LYS A 384 -25.64 -28.98 -18.33
CA LYS A 384 -26.38 -27.69 -18.37
C LYS A 384 -25.76 -26.72 -19.37
N LYS A 385 -26.56 -25.78 -19.88
CA LYS A 385 -26.05 -24.72 -20.78
C LYS A 385 -25.28 -23.60 -20.04
N SER A 386 -25.49 -23.46 -18.73
CA SER A 386 -24.91 -22.39 -17.92
C SER A 386 -24.58 -22.88 -16.51
N TYR A 387 -23.40 -22.52 -16.00
CA TYR A 387 -22.93 -22.90 -14.67
C TYR A 387 -22.46 -21.68 -13.87
N ASN A 388 -22.52 -21.79 -12.54
CA ASN A 388 -21.69 -20.98 -11.66
C ASN A 388 -20.32 -21.66 -11.48
N LEU A 389 -19.29 -20.89 -11.17
CA LEU A 389 -17.95 -21.43 -10.96
C LEU A 389 -17.90 -22.46 -9.81
N ASP A 390 -18.67 -22.22 -8.74
CA ASP A 390 -18.79 -23.15 -7.61
C ASP A 390 -19.45 -24.48 -8.01
N ASP A 391 -20.51 -24.43 -8.84
CA ASP A 391 -21.17 -25.64 -9.36
C ASP A 391 -20.24 -26.43 -10.29
N LEU A 392 -19.45 -25.72 -11.11
CA LEU A 392 -18.47 -26.32 -12.01
C LEU A 392 -17.36 -27.03 -11.22
N LEU A 393 -16.81 -26.36 -10.21
CA LEU A 393 -15.77 -26.93 -9.34
C LEU A 393 -16.28 -28.12 -8.54
N LYS A 394 -17.49 -28.04 -7.98
CA LYS A 394 -18.14 -29.17 -7.31
C LYS A 394 -18.41 -30.34 -8.24
N ASN A 395 -18.73 -30.10 -9.51
CA ASN A 395 -18.96 -31.19 -10.46
C ASN A 395 -17.65 -31.87 -10.87
N THR A 396 -16.55 -31.12 -10.97
CA THR A 396 -15.24 -31.67 -11.39
C THR A 396 -14.45 -32.30 -10.23
N PHE A 397 -14.46 -31.68 -9.06
CA PHE A 397 -13.71 -32.10 -7.88
C PHE A 397 -14.69 -32.44 -6.75
N SER A 398 -15.34 -33.58 -6.89
CA SER A 398 -16.33 -34.07 -5.94
C SER A 398 -15.96 -35.46 -5.44
N SER A 399 -16.38 -35.76 -4.21
CA SER A 399 -16.27 -37.09 -3.61
C SER A 399 -17.20 -38.14 -4.25
N HIS A 400 -18.06 -37.74 -5.18
CA HIS A 400 -18.96 -38.64 -5.90
C HIS A 400 -18.22 -39.43 -6.99
N TRP A 401 -18.48 -40.73 -7.03
CA TRP A 401 -17.93 -41.62 -8.04
C TRP A 401 -18.57 -41.39 -9.41
N CYS A 402 -17.74 -41.30 -10.44
CA CYS A 402 -18.13 -41.23 -11.85
C CYS A 402 -17.64 -42.48 -12.59
N GLN A 403 -18.47 -43.08 -13.43
CA GLN A 403 -18.09 -44.23 -14.23
C GLN A 403 -17.22 -43.78 -15.41
N THR A 404 -16.07 -44.42 -15.60
CA THR A 404 -15.14 -44.15 -16.72
C THR A 404 -15.04 -45.40 -17.59
N PHE A 405 -15.23 -45.24 -18.89
CA PHE A 405 -15.18 -46.35 -19.86
C PHE A 405 -13.82 -46.47 -20.58
N ASP A 406 -12.93 -45.49 -20.39
CA ASP A 406 -11.67 -45.36 -21.14
C ASP A 406 -10.48 -46.12 -20.52
N LYS A 407 -10.68 -46.79 -19.38
CA LYS A 407 -9.62 -47.52 -18.66
C LYS A 407 -10.05 -48.95 -18.33
N LEU A 408 -9.14 -49.89 -18.55
CA LEU A 408 -9.30 -51.30 -18.17
C LEU A 408 -8.72 -51.52 -16.77
N CYS A 409 -9.39 -52.32 -15.95
CA CYS A 409 -8.89 -52.63 -14.61
C CYS A 409 -7.59 -53.45 -14.72
N GLU A 410 -6.55 -53.03 -14.00
CA GLU A 410 -5.25 -53.73 -13.94
C GLU A 410 -5.39 -55.18 -13.45
N CYS A 411 -6.36 -55.44 -12.56
CA CYS A 411 -6.58 -56.76 -11.98
C CYS A 411 -7.47 -57.67 -12.83
N CYS A 412 -8.62 -57.18 -13.34
CA CYS A 412 -9.63 -58.02 -13.99
C CYS A 412 -9.86 -57.72 -15.48
N ARG A 413 -9.17 -56.72 -16.03
CA ARG A 413 -9.28 -56.24 -17.43
C ARG A 413 -10.70 -55.90 -17.90
N ARG A 414 -11.65 -55.69 -16.98
CA ARG A 414 -13.00 -55.18 -17.29
C ARG A 414 -12.99 -53.65 -17.33
N ASN A 415 -13.90 -53.07 -18.10
CA ASN A 415 -14.05 -51.64 -18.35
C ASN A 415 -15.04 -50.95 -17.39
N ASP A 416 -15.24 -51.50 -16.18
CA ASP A 416 -16.16 -50.98 -15.18
C ASP A 416 -15.38 -50.38 -14.00
N ILE A 417 -14.85 -49.17 -14.21
CA ILE A 417 -14.06 -48.43 -13.23
C ILE A 417 -14.82 -47.17 -12.81
N LEU A 418 -14.95 -47.00 -11.50
CA LEU A 418 -15.40 -45.79 -10.85
C LEU A 418 -14.19 -44.90 -10.57
N PHE A 419 -14.34 -43.60 -10.82
CA PHE A 419 -13.33 -42.58 -10.62
C PHE A 419 -13.86 -41.47 -9.71
N LYS A 420 -13.05 -41.03 -8.76
CA LYS A 420 -13.26 -39.79 -8.01
C LYS A 420 -11.96 -38.98 -7.94
N SER A 421 -12.07 -37.66 -7.93
CA SER A 421 -10.94 -36.74 -7.83
C SER A 421 -11.16 -35.77 -6.68
N GLU A 422 -10.27 -35.82 -5.70
CA GLU A 422 -10.30 -34.97 -4.52
C GLU A 422 -9.09 -34.02 -4.54
N LEU A 423 -9.35 -32.73 -4.35
CA LEU A 423 -8.31 -31.72 -4.34
C LEU A 423 -7.72 -31.58 -2.93
N VAL A 424 -6.40 -31.66 -2.81
CA VAL A 424 -5.70 -31.49 -1.52
C VAL A 424 -4.92 -30.18 -1.51
N LEU A 425 -5.48 -29.18 -0.83
CA LEU A 425 -4.89 -27.86 -0.68
C LEU A 425 -4.45 -27.66 0.77
N ARG A 426 -3.19 -27.96 1.11
CA ARG A 426 -2.69 -27.80 2.49
C ARG A 426 -2.24 -26.38 2.79
N THR A 427 -1.51 -25.72 1.88
CA THR A 427 -0.85 -24.43 2.17
C THR A 427 -0.83 -23.43 1.02
N LYS A 428 -1.50 -23.72 -0.11
CA LYS A 428 -1.29 -22.98 -1.36
C LYS A 428 -2.09 -21.68 -1.44
N GLU A 429 -1.39 -20.60 -1.79
CA GLU A 429 -1.93 -19.23 -1.77
C GLU A 429 -2.58 -18.82 -3.09
N ILE A 430 -2.16 -19.40 -4.21
CA ILE A 430 -2.66 -19.10 -5.56
C ILE A 430 -3.16 -20.38 -6.23
N LEU A 431 -4.31 -20.30 -6.90
CA LEU A 431 -4.85 -21.36 -7.75
C LEU A 431 -5.16 -20.83 -9.14
N ILE A 432 -4.85 -21.62 -10.16
CA ILE A 432 -5.12 -21.28 -11.55
C ILE A 432 -6.06 -22.34 -12.11
N ILE A 433 -7.23 -21.91 -12.56
CA ILE A 433 -8.23 -22.77 -13.19
C ILE A 433 -8.17 -22.53 -14.69
N ASN A 434 -7.95 -23.60 -15.44
CA ASN A 434 -8.00 -23.59 -16.90
C ASN A 434 -9.31 -24.24 -17.36
N LEU A 435 -10.13 -23.49 -18.09
CA LEU A 435 -11.33 -24.00 -18.73
C LEU A 435 -10.93 -24.48 -20.13
N ILE A 436 -10.90 -25.80 -20.34
CA ILE A 436 -10.49 -26.39 -21.61
C ILE A 436 -11.51 -25.98 -22.68
N SER A 437 -11.13 -24.96 -23.43
CA SER A 437 -11.99 -24.31 -24.43
C SER A 437 -11.56 -24.64 -25.85
N PHE A 438 -10.46 -25.38 -26.04
CA PHE A 438 -9.93 -25.75 -27.34
C PHE A 438 -9.84 -27.28 -27.48
N SER A 439 -10.08 -27.77 -28.68
CA SER A 439 -9.86 -29.16 -29.08
C SER A 439 -8.91 -29.19 -30.28
N SER A 440 -8.07 -30.22 -30.36
CA SER A 440 -7.22 -30.44 -31.55
C SER A 440 -8.09 -30.92 -32.70
N ASP A 441 -8.12 -30.17 -33.80
CA ASP A 441 -8.70 -30.58 -35.07
C ASP A 441 -7.58 -30.58 -36.13
N GLY A 442 -6.95 -31.74 -36.32
CA GLY A 442 -5.69 -31.85 -37.06
C GLY A 442 -4.56 -31.07 -36.38
N ASP A 443 -3.82 -30.28 -37.15
CA ASP A 443 -2.68 -29.44 -36.69
C ASP A 443 -3.12 -28.11 -36.04
N LYS A 444 -4.43 -27.82 -35.96
CA LYS A 444 -4.95 -26.55 -35.44
C LYS A 444 -5.79 -26.75 -34.18
N LEU A 445 -5.60 -25.86 -33.21
CA LEU A 445 -6.43 -25.78 -32.01
C LEU A 445 -7.66 -24.90 -32.29
N VAL A 446 -8.83 -25.55 -32.37
CA VAL A 446 -10.11 -24.91 -32.64
C VAL A 446 -10.91 -24.79 -31.36
N LYS A 447 -11.55 -23.65 -31.15
CA LYS A 447 -12.39 -23.38 -29.98
C LYS A 447 -13.63 -24.26 -30.02
N ILE A 448 -13.91 -24.94 -28.92
CA ILE A 448 -15.06 -25.83 -28.74
C ILE A 448 -16.36 -25.01 -28.93
N PRO A 449 -17.31 -25.47 -29.76
CA PRO A 449 -18.54 -24.75 -30.04
C PRO A 449 -19.38 -24.52 -28.77
N HIS A 450 -19.82 -23.27 -28.59
CA HIS A 450 -20.35 -22.73 -27.33
C HIS A 450 -21.65 -23.38 -26.82
N LYS A 451 -21.53 -24.47 -26.06
CA LYS A 451 -22.63 -25.03 -25.24
C LYS A 451 -22.62 -24.55 -23.77
N PHE A 452 -21.64 -23.72 -23.40
CA PHE A 452 -21.37 -23.31 -22.02
C PHE A 452 -21.33 -21.79 -21.87
N SER A 453 -22.00 -21.26 -20.85
CA SER A 453 -21.84 -19.90 -20.35
C SER A 453 -21.54 -19.87 -18.85
N LEU A 454 -20.64 -18.99 -18.43
CA LEU A 454 -20.36 -18.70 -17.03
C LEU A 454 -21.18 -17.48 -16.59
N ARG A 455 -22.21 -17.71 -15.76
CA ARG A 455 -23.21 -16.68 -15.39
C ARG A 455 -22.61 -15.51 -14.62
N ALA A 456 -21.90 -15.84 -13.55
CA ALA A 456 -21.25 -14.88 -12.67
C ALA A 456 -20.04 -15.54 -12.00
N VAL A 457 -18.96 -14.78 -11.87
CA VAL A 457 -17.84 -15.16 -11.03
C VAL A 457 -18.07 -14.59 -9.63
N PRO A 458 -18.08 -15.41 -8.57
CA PRO A 458 -18.28 -14.91 -7.21
C PRO A 458 -17.16 -13.96 -6.81
N THR A 459 -17.50 -12.70 -6.55
CA THR A 459 -16.57 -11.70 -5.98
C THR A 459 -16.37 -11.86 -4.48
N ALA A 460 -17.21 -12.65 -3.81
CA ALA A 460 -17.18 -12.76 -2.35
C ALA A 460 -16.25 -13.88 -1.86
N LYS A 461 -16.59 -15.17 -2.05
CA LYS A 461 -15.82 -16.32 -1.54
C LYS A 461 -16.14 -17.60 -2.33
N ILE A 462 -15.12 -18.31 -2.81
CA ILE A 462 -15.19 -19.67 -3.37
C ILE A 462 -14.56 -20.62 -2.35
N ILE A 463 -15.21 -21.73 -2.00
CA ILE A 463 -14.67 -22.68 -1.02
C ILE A 463 -14.10 -23.88 -1.77
N MET A 464 -12.79 -24.11 -1.64
CA MET A 464 -12.09 -25.26 -2.23
C MET A 464 -11.29 -25.97 -1.14
N ALA A 465 -11.53 -27.28 -0.97
CA ALA A 465 -10.85 -28.12 0.03
C ALA A 465 -10.80 -27.50 1.45
N GLY A 466 -11.92 -26.88 1.89
CA GLY A 466 -12.03 -26.22 3.18
C GLY A 466 -11.39 -24.82 3.28
N GLN A 467 -10.83 -24.29 2.19
CA GLN A 467 -10.20 -22.98 2.14
C GLN A 467 -11.00 -22.00 1.29
N THR A 468 -11.03 -20.73 1.68
CA THR A 468 -11.72 -19.66 0.94
C THR A 468 -10.78 -18.98 -0.04
N TYR A 469 -11.18 -18.92 -1.30
CA TYR A 469 -10.50 -18.22 -2.39
C TYR A 469 -11.37 -17.10 -2.96
N LYS A 470 -10.71 -16.14 -3.61
CA LYS A 470 -11.32 -15.03 -4.34
C LYS A 470 -10.77 -14.99 -5.76
N VAL A 471 -11.62 -14.77 -6.77
CA VAL A 471 -11.14 -14.59 -8.14
C VAL A 471 -10.59 -13.18 -8.28
N MET A 472 -9.30 -13.09 -8.61
CA MET A 472 -8.59 -11.82 -8.74
C MET A 472 -8.52 -11.35 -10.18
N SER A 473 -8.38 -12.27 -11.13
CA SER A 473 -8.28 -11.95 -12.56
C SER A 473 -8.70 -13.12 -13.45
N ALA A 474 -8.99 -12.80 -14.71
CA ALA A 474 -9.42 -13.75 -15.72
C ALA A 474 -8.85 -13.39 -17.10
N ILE A 475 -8.56 -14.40 -17.91
CA ILE A 475 -8.16 -14.25 -19.31
C ILE A 475 -9.33 -14.63 -20.20
N PHE A 476 -9.62 -13.78 -21.18
CA PHE A 476 -10.65 -14.02 -22.19
C PHE A 476 -9.99 -14.24 -23.54
N HIS A 477 -10.51 -15.20 -24.30
CA HIS A 477 -10.11 -15.46 -25.68
C HIS A 477 -11.28 -15.23 -26.63
N TYR A 478 -11.14 -14.26 -27.51
CA TYR A 478 -12.08 -13.96 -28.58
C TYR A 478 -11.57 -14.56 -29.90
N GLY A 479 -12.45 -15.18 -30.68
CA GLY A 479 -12.09 -15.84 -31.96
C GLY A 479 -12.26 -17.36 -31.93
N PHE A 480 -12.16 -17.97 -33.11
CA PHE A 480 -12.43 -19.39 -33.36
C PHE A 480 -11.20 -20.30 -33.23
N CYS A 481 -10.00 -19.75 -33.41
CA CYS A 481 -8.72 -20.45 -33.30
C CYS A 481 -7.66 -19.50 -32.71
N ILE A 482 -6.50 -20.04 -32.35
CA ILE A 482 -5.40 -19.25 -31.74
C ILE A 482 -4.80 -18.24 -32.73
N ASP A 483 -4.66 -18.62 -34.00
CA ASP A 483 -4.02 -17.78 -35.03
C ASP A 483 -4.82 -16.49 -35.31
N GLU A 484 -6.14 -16.61 -35.38
CA GLU A 484 -7.05 -15.49 -35.64
C GLU A 484 -7.56 -14.83 -34.36
N GLY A 485 -7.41 -15.50 -33.22
CA GLY A 485 -7.94 -15.07 -31.94
C GLY A 485 -7.21 -13.89 -31.28
N HIS A 486 -7.82 -13.35 -30.24
CA HIS A 486 -7.30 -12.25 -29.44
C HIS A 486 -7.53 -12.49 -27.95
N TYR A 487 -6.48 -12.32 -27.15
CA TYR A 487 -6.54 -12.46 -25.70
C TYR A 487 -6.64 -11.11 -25.02
N THR A 488 -7.57 -11.01 -24.07
CA THR A 488 -7.68 -9.86 -23.17
C THR A 488 -7.67 -10.35 -21.73
N SER A 489 -7.43 -9.44 -20.79
CA SER A 489 -7.45 -9.77 -19.37
C SER A 489 -8.43 -8.86 -18.62
N MET A 490 -9.12 -9.41 -17.63
CA MET A 490 -9.89 -8.62 -16.69
C MET A 490 -9.39 -8.85 -15.27
N ARG A 491 -9.39 -7.79 -14.47
CA ARG A 491 -9.03 -7.86 -13.05
C ARG A 491 -10.12 -7.30 -12.14
N GLU A 492 -10.15 -7.84 -10.94
CA GLU A 492 -11.02 -7.43 -9.86
C GLU A 492 -10.32 -6.37 -8.98
N GLY A 493 -11.03 -5.28 -8.68
CA GLY A 493 -10.59 -4.18 -7.80
C GLY A 493 -11.79 -3.59 -7.05
N THR A 494 -11.92 -2.27 -6.97
CA THR A 494 -13.20 -1.62 -6.56
C THR A 494 -14.31 -1.82 -7.60
N SER A 495 -13.90 -2.01 -8.86
CA SER A 495 -14.72 -2.39 -10.00
C SER A 495 -13.88 -3.24 -10.94
N TRP A 496 -14.50 -4.06 -11.78
CA TRP A 496 -13.80 -4.81 -12.81
C TRP A 496 -13.16 -3.86 -13.83
N ILE A 497 -11.94 -4.19 -14.27
CA ILE A 497 -11.18 -3.43 -15.25
C ILE A 497 -10.72 -4.40 -16.33
N GLU A 498 -11.04 -4.09 -17.58
CA GLU A 498 -10.59 -4.80 -18.78
C GLU A 498 -9.30 -4.14 -19.28
N ILE A 499 -8.31 -4.98 -19.59
CA ILE A 499 -7.00 -4.58 -20.09
C ILE A 499 -6.83 -5.28 -21.44
N ASP A 500 -6.77 -4.45 -22.49
CA ASP A 500 -6.49 -4.86 -23.85
C ASP A 500 -5.24 -4.15 -24.34
N HIS A 501 -4.11 -4.87 -24.32
CA HIS A 501 -2.78 -4.30 -24.58
C HIS A 501 -2.52 -3.08 -23.69
N ALA A 502 -2.32 -1.89 -24.29
CA ALA A 502 -2.06 -0.63 -23.60
C ALA A 502 -3.34 0.04 -23.06
N GLN A 503 -4.53 -0.39 -23.54
CA GLN A 503 -5.81 0.19 -23.14
C GLN A 503 -6.29 -0.43 -21.83
N VAL A 504 -6.70 0.43 -20.89
CA VAL A 504 -7.21 0.04 -19.57
C VAL A 504 -8.58 0.70 -19.40
N ILE A 505 -9.65 -0.10 -19.40
CA ILE A 505 -11.03 0.37 -19.42
C ILE A 505 -11.79 -0.21 -18.23
N LYS A 506 -12.51 0.64 -17.48
CA LYS A 506 -13.43 0.16 -16.44
C LYS A 506 -14.64 -0.51 -17.10
N LYS A 507 -14.87 -1.79 -16.83
CA LYS A 507 -15.94 -2.59 -17.44
C LYS A 507 -16.49 -3.57 -16.44
N GLN A 508 -17.80 -3.73 -16.37
CA GLN A 508 -18.41 -4.74 -15.50
C GLN A 508 -18.12 -6.16 -16.03
N TRP A 509 -18.12 -7.14 -15.13
CA TRP A 509 -18.01 -8.54 -15.54
C TRP A 509 -19.11 -8.91 -16.53
N PRO A 510 -18.79 -9.50 -17.70
CA PRO A 510 -19.78 -9.86 -18.70
C PRO A 510 -20.75 -10.92 -18.16
N ARG A 511 -22.06 -10.67 -18.27
CA ARG A 511 -23.09 -11.65 -17.93
C ARG A 511 -23.05 -12.80 -18.93
N ASP A 512 -23.07 -14.04 -18.44
CA ASP A 512 -23.11 -15.25 -19.28
C ASP A 512 -21.99 -15.33 -20.34
N THR A 513 -20.75 -15.03 -19.91
CA THR A 513 -19.60 -15.06 -20.80
C THR A 513 -19.23 -16.47 -21.26
N LYS A 514 -18.85 -16.58 -22.53
CA LYS A 514 -18.46 -17.83 -23.21
C LYS A 514 -16.97 -17.85 -23.60
N ASP A 515 -16.25 -16.78 -23.26
CA ASP A 515 -14.91 -16.50 -23.75
C ASP A 515 -13.85 -16.58 -22.66
N VAL A 516 -14.25 -16.84 -21.41
CA VAL A 516 -13.32 -17.07 -20.30
C VAL A 516 -12.53 -18.33 -20.56
N SER A 517 -11.21 -18.21 -20.53
CA SER A 517 -10.26 -19.32 -20.71
C SER A 517 -9.60 -19.70 -19.39
N ILE A 518 -8.97 -18.73 -18.71
CA ILE A 518 -8.18 -18.99 -17.49
C ILE A 518 -8.64 -18.06 -16.37
N LEU A 519 -8.76 -18.59 -15.16
CA LEU A 519 -9.14 -17.86 -13.95
C LEU A 519 -8.03 -17.97 -12.90
N PHE A 520 -7.68 -16.83 -12.29
CA PHE A 520 -6.67 -16.74 -11.25
C PHE A 520 -7.33 -16.44 -9.91
N LEU A 521 -7.11 -17.34 -8.95
CA LEU A 521 -7.71 -17.32 -7.63
C LEU A 521 -6.63 -17.11 -6.58
N GLN A 522 -6.94 -16.32 -5.56
CA GLN A 522 -6.06 -16.07 -4.43
C GLN A 522 -6.77 -16.44 -3.12
N LYS A 523 -6.06 -17.09 -2.20
CA LYS A 523 -6.58 -17.47 -0.89
C LYS A 523 -6.89 -16.23 -0.05
N ASN A 524 -8.11 -16.16 0.49
CA ASN A 524 -8.47 -15.16 1.49
C ASN A 524 -7.79 -15.52 2.81
N VAL A 525 -6.84 -14.68 3.25
CA VAL A 525 -6.30 -14.76 4.61
C VAL A 525 -7.35 -14.17 5.55
N THR A 526 -8.29 -14.98 6.01
CA THR A 526 -9.07 -14.63 7.21
C THR A 526 -8.07 -14.51 8.36
N LYS A 527 -7.75 -13.27 8.75
CA LYS A 527 -7.18 -13.01 10.07
C LYS A 527 -8.19 -13.55 11.07
N ASN A 528 -7.93 -14.74 11.61
CA ASN A 528 -8.51 -15.13 12.88
C ASN A 528 -7.98 -14.11 13.89
N ILE A 529 -8.86 -13.18 14.23
CA ILE A 529 -8.74 -12.30 15.37
C ILE A 529 -8.83 -13.22 16.59
N TYR A 530 -7.73 -13.36 17.30
CA TYR A 530 -7.70 -13.71 18.72
C TYR A 530 -6.71 -12.81 19.42
#